data_AF-A0A937VTD8-F1
#
_entry.id   AF-A0A937VTD8-F1
#
_cell.length_a   1.000
_cell.length_b   1.000
_cell.length_c   1.000
_cell.angle_alpha   90.00
_cell.angle_beta   90.00
_cell.angle_gamma   90.00
#
_symmetry.space_group_name_H-M   'P 1'
#
loop_
_entity.id
_entity.type
_entity.pdbx_description
1 polymer ?
#
loop_
_entity_poly.entity_id
_entity_poly.type
_entity_poly.pdbx_seq_one_letter_code
_entity_poly.pdbx_strand_id
1 'polypeptide(L)'
;MKYGRRCQSDCFGFQLTMMPSSQLHRQPFFVLQFESIEVVIMPIYEYMCHGCQRKVTLYLQTHSASPPPCPQCGNNTLDRVFSTFAVRKTHKDVYDSILSDNRLTRGMMRNDPKAL
;
A
#
# COMPACT_ATOMS: atom_id res chain seq x y z
N MET A 1 35.69 40.35 -43.49
CA MET A 1 36.60 41.45 -43.09
C MET A 1 35.94 42.15 -41.90
N LYS A 2 36.42 41.97 -40.65
CA LYS A 2 37.41 42.88 -39.99
C LYS A 2 36.75 44.25 -39.70
N TYR A 3 36.48 44.79 -38.49
CA TYR A 3 36.87 44.65 -37.08
C TYR A 3 35.75 45.37 -36.24
N GLY A 4 35.45 45.19 -34.95
CA GLY A 4 36.27 45.00 -33.75
C GLY A 4 36.42 46.30 -32.94
N ARG A 5 36.03 46.25 -31.64
CA ARG A 5 36.27 47.20 -30.50
C ARG A 5 35.13 48.21 -30.24
N ARG A 6 34.71 48.58 -29.01
CA ARG A 6 35.37 48.58 -27.69
C ARG A 6 34.35 48.89 -26.58
N CYS A 7 34.45 48.25 -25.42
CA CYS A 7 34.41 48.84 -24.07
C CYS A 7 34.90 47.73 -23.11
N GLN A 8 36.18 47.73 -22.69
CA GLN A 8 36.73 48.41 -21.50
C GLN A 8 35.93 48.01 -20.24
N SER A 9 36.32 46.90 -19.60
CA SER A 9 37.34 46.82 -18.54
C SER A 9 36.83 47.42 -17.23
N ASP A 10 36.44 46.55 -16.30
CA ASP A 10 36.81 46.75 -14.92
C ASP A 10 37.57 45.53 -14.41
N CYS A 11 38.75 45.86 -13.91
CA CYS A 11 39.79 44.99 -13.44
C CYS A 11 39.48 44.52 -12.01
N PHE A 12 39.75 43.24 -11.79
CA PHE A 12 40.44 42.66 -10.64
C PHE A 12 40.21 43.25 -9.25
N GLY A 13 39.65 42.40 -8.39
CA GLY A 13 39.95 42.36 -6.95
C GLY A 13 40.16 40.92 -6.51
N PHE A 14 41.30 40.33 -6.88
CA PHE A 14 41.78 39.08 -6.30
C PHE A 14 42.29 39.40 -4.89
N GLN A 15 41.69 38.83 -3.86
CA GLN A 15 42.32 38.82 -2.55
C GLN A 15 42.14 37.43 -1.94
N LEU A 16 43.12 36.56 -2.22
CA LEU A 16 43.41 35.41 -1.36
C LEU A 16 43.94 35.96 -0.04
N THR A 17 43.26 35.65 1.06
CA THR A 17 43.95 35.45 2.34
C THR A 17 43.46 34.14 2.97
N MET A 18 44.40 33.51 3.64
CA MET A 18 44.45 32.11 4.03
C MET A 18 43.55 31.79 5.24
N MET A 19 43.26 30.50 5.37
CA MET A 19 42.52 29.84 6.45
C MET A 19 43.03 30.17 7.87
N PRO A 20 42.17 29.97 8.88
CA PRO A 20 42.60 29.16 10.01
C PRO A 20 41.67 27.98 10.26
N SER A 21 42.31 26.82 10.43
CA SER A 21 41.75 25.58 10.96
C SER A 21 41.32 25.74 12.41
N SER A 22 40.40 24.86 12.82
CA SER A 22 39.92 24.59 14.19
C SER A 22 38.71 25.41 14.65
N GLN A 23 37.51 24.83 14.52
CA GLN A 23 36.77 24.28 15.66
C GLN A 23 35.69 23.34 15.14
N LEU A 24 35.84 22.06 15.47
CA LEU A 24 34.78 21.06 15.41
C LEU A 24 33.60 21.49 16.29
N HIS A 25 32.43 20.92 16.02
CA HIS A 25 31.30 20.72 16.95
C HIS A 25 30.09 21.65 16.79
N ARG A 26 29.17 21.27 15.89
CA ARG A 26 27.87 20.66 16.25
C ARG A 26 27.03 20.60 14.98
N GLN A 27 26.95 19.41 14.39
CA GLN A 27 25.85 19.10 13.48
C GLN A 27 24.56 19.13 14.31
N PRO A 28 23.53 19.92 13.95
CA PRO A 28 22.19 19.50 14.29
C PRO A 28 21.93 18.27 13.42
N PHE A 29 22.16 17.12 14.03
CA PHE A 29 21.26 15.98 14.12
C PHE A 29 19.85 16.20 13.51
N PHE A 30 19.75 16.54 12.22
CA PHE A 30 18.52 16.34 11.45
C PHE A 30 18.67 14.97 10.82
N VAL A 31 18.39 13.98 11.68
CA VAL A 31 17.98 12.65 11.29
C VAL A 31 17.08 12.84 10.08
N LEU A 32 17.57 12.47 8.89
CA LEU A 32 16.70 12.16 7.78
C LEU A 32 15.85 11.03 8.31
N GLN A 33 14.64 11.41 8.74
CA GLN A 33 13.58 10.52 9.12
C GLN A 33 13.51 9.54 7.97
N PHE A 34 13.96 8.32 8.28
CA PHE A 34 13.87 7.16 7.44
C PHE A 34 12.36 6.99 7.27
N GLU A 35 11.81 7.63 6.24
CA GLU A 35 10.41 7.50 5.88
C GLU A 35 10.31 6.06 5.42
N SER A 36 9.97 5.22 6.39
CA SER A 36 9.61 3.84 6.24
C SER A 36 8.76 3.77 4.99
N ILE A 37 9.31 3.19 3.93
CA ILE A 37 8.50 2.61 2.88
C ILE A 37 7.76 1.49 3.62
N GLU A 38 6.64 1.83 4.25
CA GLU A 38 5.64 0.84 4.54
C GLU A 38 5.38 0.20 3.18
N VAL A 39 5.72 -1.08 3.06
CA VAL A 39 5.21 -1.88 1.95
C VAL A 39 3.71 -1.92 2.20
N VAL A 40 3.01 -0.87 1.76
CA VAL A 40 1.57 -0.86 1.68
C VAL A 40 1.29 -1.93 0.65
N ILE A 41 0.98 -3.14 1.12
CA ILE A 41 0.55 -4.26 0.30
C ILE A 41 -0.63 -3.70 -0.48
N MET A 42 -0.41 -3.25 -1.73
CA MET A 42 -1.44 -2.48 -2.40
C MET A 42 -2.49 -3.48 -2.83
N PRO A 43 -3.65 -3.53 -2.15
CA PRO A 43 -4.58 -4.60 -2.38
C PRO A 43 -5.21 -4.37 -3.76
N ILE A 44 -5.27 -5.44 -4.55
CA ILE A 44 -6.01 -5.45 -5.80
C ILE A 44 -7.49 -5.51 -5.43
N TYR A 45 -8.24 -4.47 -5.76
CA TYR A 45 -9.67 -4.39 -5.45
C TYR A 45 -10.50 -4.82 -6.67
N GLU A 46 -11.54 -5.62 -6.41
CA GLU A 46 -12.56 -5.96 -7.40
C GLU A 46 -13.76 -5.03 -7.25
N TYR A 47 -14.38 -4.70 -8.39
CA TYR A 47 -15.55 -3.83 -8.45
C TYR A 47 -16.63 -4.42 -9.32
N MET A 48 -17.89 -4.28 -8.91
CA MET A 48 -19.07 -4.57 -9.73
C MET A 48 -19.62 -3.27 -10.30
N CYS A 49 -19.70 -3.17 -11.62
CA CYS A 49 -20.30 -2.01 -12.27
C CYS A 49 -21.82 -2.21 -12.43
N HIS A 50 -22.63 -1.25 -11.97
CA HIS A 50 -24.09 -1.31 -12.14
C HIS A 50 -24.57 -1.10 -13.58
N GLY A 51 -23.77 -0.44 -14.42
CA GLY A 51 -24.12 -0.18 -15.82
C GLY A 51 -24.02 -1.43 -16.70
N CYS A 52 -22.92 -2.17 -16.60
CA CYS A 52 -22.68 -3.35 -17.43
C CYS A 52 -22.80 -4.69 -16.69
N GLN A 53 -23.01 -4.67 -15.36
CA GLN A 53 -23.11 -5.85 -14.48
C GLN A 53 -21.92 -6.81 -14.60
N ARG A 54 -20.74 -6.28 -14.91
CA ARG A 54 -19.49 -7.03 -15.01
C ARG A 54 -18.57 -6.70 -13.84
N LYS A 55 -17.82 -7.72 -13.41
CA LYS A 55 -16.72 -7.57 -12.47
C LYS A 55 -15.51 -6.98 -13.19
N VAL A 56 -14.93 -5.93 -12.63
CA VAL A 56 -13.70 -5.30 -13.13
C VAL A 56 -12.68 -5.20 -12.00
N THR A 57 -11.41 -5.41 -12.32
CA THR A 57 -10.31 -5.32 -11.37
C THR A 57 -9.62 -3.98 -11.57
N LEU A 58 -9.55 -3.15 -10.52
CA LEU A 58 -8.97 -1.81 -10.59
C LEU A 58 -7.85 -1.65 -9.58
N TYR A 59 -6.74 -1.06 -10.02
CA TYR A 59 -5.59 -0.70 -9.19
C TYR A 59 -5.76 0.73 -8.66
N LEU A 60 -5.73 0.89 -7.33
CA LEU A 60 -5.89 2.18 -6.65
C LEU A 60 -4.66 2.48 -5.78
N GLN A 61 -3.88 3.51 -6.13
CA GLN A 61 -2.67 3.92 -5.39
C GLN A 61 -2.88 4.09 -3.87
N THR A 62 -4.09 4.40 -3.43
CA THR A 62 -4.43 4.54 -2.01
C THR A 62 -5.83 3.99 -1.74
N HIS A 63 -6.04 3.40 -0.57
CA HIS A 63 -7.32 2.80 -0.17
C HIS A 63 -8.50 3.80 -0.16
N SER A 64 -8.24 5.08 0.10
CA SER A 64 -9.19 6.19 0.15
C SER A 64 -9.39 6.88 -1.20
N ALA A 65 -8.65 6.47 -2.24
CA ALA A 65 -8.82 7.05 -3.58
C ALA A 65 -10.15 6.63 -4.20
N SER A 66 -10.81 7.55 -4.90
CA SER A 66 -12.02 7.26 -5.65
C SER A 66 -11.72 6.33 -6.84
N PRO A 67 -12.52 5.27 -7.06
CA PRO A 67 -12.32 4.41 -8.22
C PRO A 67 -12.52 5.19 -9.52
N PRO A 68 -11.68 4.94 -10.55
CA PRO A 68 -11.90 5.51 -11.88
C PRO A 68 -13.19 4.95 -12.52
N PRO A 69 -13.71 5.58 -13.58
CA PRO A 69 -14.84 5.07 -14.36
C PRO A 69 -14.59 3.65 -14.86
N CYS A 70 -15.68 2.90 -15.06
CA CYS A 70 -15.61 1.53 -15.57
C CYS A 70 -14.93 1.50 -16.96
N PRO A 71 -13.86 0.70 -17.17
CA PRO A 71 -13.14 0.66 -18.46
C PRO A 71 -13.96 0.05 -19.61
N GLN A 72 -15.10 -0.57 -19.32
CA GLN A 72 -15.96 -1.23 -20.31
C GLN A 72 -17.12 -0.34 -20.79
N CYS A 73 -17.68 0.49 -19.91
CA CYS A 73 -18.88 1.28 -20.22
C CYS A 73 -18.77 2.77 -19.85
N GLY A 74 -17.70 3.19 -19.16
CA GLY A 74 -17.49 4.58 -18.73
C GLY A 74 -18.37 5.05 -17.57
N ASN A 75 -19.22 4.19 -17.00
CA ASN A 75 -20.08 4.56 -15.87
C ASN A 75 -19.25 4.72 -14.57
N ASN A 76 -19.67 5.63 -13.69
CA ASN A 76 -19.03 5.96 -12.42
C ASN A 76 -19.64 5.21 -11.22
N THR A 77 -20.73 4.45 -11.42
CA THR A 77 -21.39 3.67 -10.37
C THR A 77 -20.75 2.28 -10.25
N LEU A 78 -19.68 2.19 -9.46
CA LEU A 78 -18.99 0.94 -9.14
C LEU A 78 -19.01 0.66 -7.64
N ASP A 79 -19.43 -0.55 -7.27
CA ASP A 79 -19.38 -1.03 -5.88
C ASP A 79 -18.18 -1.95 -5.69
N ARG A 80 -17.46 -1.79 -4.59
CA ARG A 80 -16.34 -2.68 -4.25
C ARG A 80 -16.89 -4.04 -3.83
N VAL A 81 -16.37 -5.10 -4.44
CA VAL A 81 -16.76 -6.50 -4.15
C VAL A 81 -15.51 -7.27 -3.75
N PHE A 82 -15.68 -8.27 -2.88
CA PHE A 82 -14.64 -9.24 -2.57
C PHE A 82 -14.93 -10.55 -3.28
N SER A 83 -13.88 -11.16 -3.85
CA SER A 83 -13.97 -12.52 -4.38
C SER A 83 -14.34 -13.51 -3.26
N THR A 84 -14.97 -14.62 -3.64
CA THR A 84 -15.27 -15.70 -2.71
C THR A 84 -13.98 -16.39 -2.29
N PHE A 85 -13.60 -16.25 -1.02
CA PHE A 85 -12.45 -16.96 -0.44
C PHE A 85 -12.92 -18.10 0.47
N ALA A 86 -12.15 -19.19 0.51
CA ALA A 86 -12.39 -20.31 1.41
C ALA A 86 -11.37 -20.26 2.55
N VAL A 87 -11.86 -20.23 3.79
CA VAL A 87 -10.99 -20.33 4.98
C VAL A 87 -10.77 -21.80 5.29
N ARG A 88 -9.51 -22.25 5.28
CA ARG A 88 -9.17 -23.59 5.76
C ARG A 88 -9.22 -23.61 7.28
N LYS A 89 -10.13 -24.41 7.83
CA LYS A 89 -10.17 -24.69 9.26
C LYS A 89 -8.93 -25.50 9.65
N THR A 90 -8.30 -25.14 10.77
CA THR A 90 -7.21 -25.95 11.33
C THR A 90 -7.78 -27.24 11.94
N HIS A 91 -6.93 -28.24 12.19
CA HIS A 91 -7.37 -29.44 12.92
C HIS A 91 -8.02 -29.08 14.25
N LYS A 92 -7.48 -28.10 14.97
CA LYS A 92 -8.04 -27.61 16.23
C LYS A 92 -9.45 -27.03 16.04
N ASP A 93 -9.66 -26.17 15.05
CA ASP A 93 -10.99 -25.59 14.79
C ASP A 93 -12.02 -26.66 14.42
N VAL A 94 -11.60 -27.69 13.68
CA VAL A 94 -12.45 -28.84 13.35
C VAL A 94 -12.80 -29.60 14.63
N TYR A 95 -11.82 -29.96 15.47
CA TYR A 95 -12.07 -30.63 16.75
C TYR A 95 -12.97 -29.82 17.67
N ASP A 96 -12.70 -28.52 17.84
CA ASP A 96 -13.49 -27.63 18.67
C ASP A 96 -14.94 -27.52 18.14
N SER A 97 -15.14 -27.53 16.81
CA SER A 97 -16.48 -27.55 16.21
C SER A 97 -17.25 -28.86 16.45
N ILE A 98 -16.55 -29.99 16.51
CA ILE A 98 -17.15 -31.30 16.78
C ILE A 98 -17.51 -31.40 18.28
N LEU A 99 -16.60 -31.00 19.16
CA LEU A 99 -16.79 -31.07 20.62
C LEU A 99 -17.81 -30.07 21.14
N SER A 100 -18.01 -28.94 20.45
CA SER A 100 -19.01 -27.93 20.82
C SER A 100 -20.43 -28.28 20.35
N ASP A 101 -20.61 -29.27 19.46
CA ASP A 101 -21.93 -29.73 19.08
C ASP A 101 -22.55 -30.61 20.18
N ASN A 102 -23.45 -30.01 20.95
CA ASN A 102 -24.18 -30.68 22.04
C ASN A 102 -25.06 -31.84 21.55
N ARG A 103 -25.56 -31.82 20.32
CA ARG A 103 -26.43 -32.90 19.80
C ARG A 103 -25.59 -34.12 19.47
N LEU A 104 -24.46 -33.89 18.81
CA LEU A 104 -23.51 -34.93 18.42
C LEU A 104 -22.88 -35.59 19.66
N THR A 105 -22.33 -34.78 20.58
CA THR A 105 -21.71 -35.27 21.82
C THR A 105 -22.68 -36.09 22.68
N ARG A 106 -23.94 -35.63 22.82
CA ARG A 106 -24.96 -36.35 23.57
C ARG A 106 -25.38 -37.67 22.90
N GLY A 107 -25.41 -37.71 21.57
CA GLY A 107 -25.69 -38.94 20.81
C GLY A 107 -24.58 -39.98 20.94
N MET A 108 -23.32 -39.54 20.88
CA MET A 108 -22.15 -40.41 21.15
C MET A 108 -22.20 -41.00 22.57
N MET A 109 -22.48 -40.18 23.59
CA MET A 109 -22.57 -40.65 24.98
C MET A 109 -23.69 -41.66 25.22
N ARG A 110 -24.73 -41.65 24.37
CA ARG A 110 -25.86 -42.59 24.42
C ARG A 110 -25.68 -43.80 23.50
N ASN A 111 -24.55 -43.91 22.79
CA ASN A 111 -24.30 -44.93 21.77
C ASN A 111 -25.39 -44.98 20.68
N ASP A 112 -25.94 -43.82 20.30
CA ASP A 112 -26.91 -43.72 19.20
C ASP A 112 -26.20 -44.01 17.86
N PRO A 113 -26.65 -44.99 17.05
CA PRO A 113 -25.97 -45.35 15.80
C PRO A 113 -26.03 -44.25 14.73
N LYS A 114 -26.85 -43.21 14.93
CA LYS A 114 -26.94 -42.03 14.07
C LYS A 114 -25.90 -40.95 14.38
N ALA A 115 -25.12 -41.11 15.45
CA ALA A 115 -24.10 -40.15 15.86
C ALA A 115 -22.71 -40.45 15.25
N LEU A 116 -22.58 -41.54 14.48
CA LEU A 116 -21.39 -41.95 13.73
C LEU A 116 -21.53 -41.62 12.24
#